data_AF-A0A1F6DD89-F1
#
_entry.id   AF-A0A1F6DD89-F1
#
_cell.length_a   1.000
_cell.length_b   1.000
_cell.length_c   1.000
_cell.angle_alpha   90.00
_cell.angle_beta   90.00
_cell.angle_gamma   90.00
#
_symmetry.space_group_name_H-M   'P 1'
#
loop_
_entity.id
_entity.type
_entity.pdbx_description
1 polymer ?
#
loop_
_entity_poly.entity_id
_entity_poly.type
_entity_poly.pdbx_seq_one_letter_code
_entity_poly.pdbx_strand_id
1 'polypeptide(L)'
;MAHPTNLEGANLTNHALGFALGGLRYDQLGEVLLGLAARIDHDARSDAARGRRGLAFELNHSSLALNELLKHIEKAQKICAPYMVTEMERNKPVTVTVTRSDTLRWDE
;
A
#
# COMPACT_ATOMS: atom_id res chain seq x y z
N MET A 1 -12.70 -16.06 -4.13
CA MET A 1 -12.27 -14.86 -4.87
C MET A 1 -10.89 -15.17 -5.41
N ALA A 2 -10.63 -14.92 -6.69
CA ALA A 2 -9.29 -15.10 -7.26
C ALA A 2 -8.38 -13.98 -6.72
N HIS A 3 -7.13 -14.32 -6.40
CA HIS A 3 -6.12 -13.33 -6.02
C HIS A 3 -5.56 -12.72 -7.31
N PRO A 4 -5.75 -11.40 -7.57
CA PRO A 4 -5.25 -10.78 -8.78
C PRO A 4 -3.71 -10.84 -8.81
N THR A 5 -3.13 -11.08 -9.99
CA THR A 5 -1.68 -11.16 -10.19
C THR A 5 -1.06 -9.86 -10.67
N ASN A 6 -1.89 -8.86 -10.99
CA ASN A 6 -1.50 -7.54 -11.47
C ASN A 6 -2.37 -6.45 -10.82
N LEU A 7 -1.92 -5.20 -10.94
CA LEU A 7 -2.73 -4.02 -10.65
C LEU A 7 -3.39 -3.58 -11.95
N GLU A 8 -4.72 -3.71 -12.03
CA GLU A 8 -5.48 -3.31 -13.21
C GLU A 8 -5.20 -1.83 -13.56
N GLY A 9 -4.84 -1.57 -14.81
CA GLY A 9 -4.49 -0.22 -15.28
C GLY A 9 -3.03 0.21 -15.06
N ALA A 10 -2.17 -0.61 -14.44
CA ALA A 10 -0.74 -0.33 -14.33
C ALA A 10 0.09 -1.13 -15.34
N ASN A 11 0.89 -0.42 -16.15
CA ASN A 11 1.86 -1.01 -17.07
C ASN A 11 3.23 -1.19 -16.40
N LEU A 12 3.28 -1.87 -15.25
CA LEU A 12 4.49 -2.09 -14.46
C LEU A 12 4.55 -3.54 -13.96
N THR A 13 5.74 -4.10 -13.80
CA THR A 13 5.91 -5.38 -13.08
C THR A 13 5.72 -5.17 -11.58
N ASN A 14 5.33 -6.21 -10.84
CA ASN A 14 5.17 -6.13 -9.37
C ASN A 14 6.47 -5.69 -8.67
N HIS A 15 7.63 -6.11 -9.18
CA HIS A 15 8.93 -5.65 -8.67
C HIS A 15 9.15 -4.15 -8.93
N ALA A 16 8.87 -3.68 -10.16
CA ALA A 16 9.01 -2.26 -10.50
C ALA A 16 8.06 -1.39 -9.67
N LEU A 17 6.84 -1.88 -9.41
CA LEU A 17 5.89 -1.23 -8.51
C LEU A 17 6.46 -1.13 -7.09
N GLY A 18 6.98 -2.22 -6.53
CA GLY A 18 7.59 -2.23 -5.20
C GLY A 18 8.76 -1.25 -5.08
N PHE A 19 9.64 -1.21 -6.08
CA PHE A 19 10.74 -0.26 -6.13
C PHE A 19 10.25 1.20 -6.20
N ALA A 20 9.25 1.48 -7.02
CA ALA A 20 8.66 2.82 -7.13
C ALA A 20 8.01 3.29 -5.83
N LEU A 21 7.27 2.40 -5.13
CA LEU A 21 6.68 2.71 -3.84
C LEU A 21 7.76 2.97 -2.78
N GLY A 22 8.83 2.17 -2.76
CA GLY A 22 9.95 2.38 -1.83
C GLY A 22 10.74 3.67 -2.05
N GLY A 23 10.65 4.26 -3.24
CA GLY A 23 11.26 5.55 -3.57
C GLY A 23 10.42 6.77 -3.16
N LEU A 24 9.22 6.57 -2.58
CA LEU A 24 8.41 7.68 -2.08
C LEU A 24 9.08 8.38 -0.90
N ARG A 25 8.85 9.69 -0.79
CA ARG A 25 9.21 10.44 0.41
C ARG A 25 8.49 9.84 1.61
N TYR A 26 9.14 9.84 2.77
CA TYR A 26 8.69 9.04 3.92
C TYR A 26 7.28 9.34 4.42
N ASP A 27 6.79 10.58 4.29
CA ASP A 27 5.39 10.93 4.55
C ASP A 27 4.43 10.20 3.61
N GLN A 28 4.73 10.22 2.30
CA GLN A 28 3.91 9.59 1.27
C GLN A 28 4.01 8.06 1.33
N LEU A 29 5.20 7.52 1.63
CA LEU A 29 5.37 6.09 1.89
C LEU A 29 4.56 5.66 3.12
N GLY A 30 4.50 6.49 4.16
CA GLY A 30 3.68 6.24 5.34
C GLY A 30 2.20 6.05 5.00
N GLU A 31 1.63 6.92 4.16
CA GLU A 31 0.24 6.81 3.69
C GLU A 31 -0.01 5.52 2.90
N VAL A 32 0.93 5.12 2.03
CA VAL A 32 0.84 3.84 1.30
C VAL A 32 0.84 2.65 2.26
N LEU A 33 1.72 2.64 3.25
CA LEU A 33 1.83 1.56 4.23
C LEU A 33 0.58 1.47 5.11
N LEU A 34 0.00 2.61 5.49
CA LEU A 34 -1.24 2.67 6.26
C LEU A 34 -2.41 2.05 5.46
N GLY A 35 -2.56 2.42 4.19
CA GLY A 35 -3.57 1.85 3.31
C GLY A 35 -3.39 0.34 3.08
N LEU A 36 -2.14 -0.11 2.90
CA LEU A 36 -1.82 -1.53 2.75
C LEU A 36 -2.15 -2.32 4.03
N ALA A 37 -1.78 -1.81 5.20
CA ALA A 37 -2.08 -2.44 6.48
C ALA A 37 -3.59 -2.57 6.72
N ALA A 38 -4.36 -1.54 6.37
CA ALA A 38 -5.82 -1.54 6.48
C ALA A 38 -6.47 -2.57 5.56
N ARG A 39 -5.98 -2.71 4.32
CA ARG A 39 -6.50 -3.72 3.38
C ARG A 39 -6.22 -5.15 3.87
N ILE A 40 -5.01 -5.42 4.37
CA ILE A 40 -4.65 -6.74 4.90
C ILE A 40 -5.46 -7.07 6.16
N ASP A 41 -5.70 -6.10 7.06
CA ASP A 41 -6.57 -6.30 8.24
C ASP A 41 -8.02 -6.59 7.84
N HIS A 42 -8.53 -5.91 6.81
CA HIS A 42 -9.85 -6.20 6.26
C HIS A 42 -9.95 -7.67 5.79
N ASP A 43 -8.96 -8.14 5.03
CA ASP A 43 -8.91 -9.52 4.56
C ASP A 43 -8.79 -10.51 5.74
N ALA A 44 -7.98 -10.20 6.75
CA ALA A 44 -7.85 -11.00 7.98
C ALA A 44 -9.21 -11.19 8.69
N ARG A 45 -9.97 -10.11 8.88
CA ARG A 45 -11.32 -10.16 9.48
C ARG A 45 -12.30 -10.96 8.61
N SER A 46 -12.22 -10.77 7.30
CA SER A 46 -13.02 -11.50 6.31
C SER A 46 -12.76 -13.01 6.38
N ASP A 47 -11.51 -13.42 6.56
CA ASP A 47 -11.11 -14.82 6.69
C ASP A 47 -11.47 -15.42 8.05
N ALA A 48 -11.33 -14.65 9.13
CA ALA A 48 -11.76 -15.06 10.46
C ALA A 48 -13.27 -15.36 10.49
N ALA A 49 -14.08 -14.49 9.89
CA ALA A 49 -15.53 -14.66 9.78
C ALA A 49 -15.94 -15.93 8.98
N ARG A 50 -15.07 -16.42 8.09
CA ARG A 50 -15.27 -17.66 7.32
C ARG A 50 -14.66 -18.89 7.99
N GLY A 51 -14.14 -18.78 9.22
CA GLY A 51 -13.54 -19.89 9.96
C GLY A 51 -12.11 -20.25 9.53
N ARG A 52 -11.48 -19.46 8.65
CA ARG A 52 -10.09 -19.67 8.18
C ARG A 52 -9.08 -19.09 9.17
N ARG A 53 -9.06 -19.61 10.39
CA ARG A 53 -8.34 -19.03 11.54
C ARG A 53 -6.83 -18.89 11.31
N GLY A 54 -6.18 -19.90 10.71
CA GLY A 54 -4.74 -19.83 10.42
C GLY A 54 -4.39 -18.72 9.43
N LEU A 55 -5.18 -18.59 8.35
CA LEU A 55 -4.99 -17.52 7.37
C LEU A 55 -5.23 -16.14 7.98
N ALA A 56 -6.32 -15.99 8.74
CA ALA A 56 -6.63 -14.74 9.44
C ALA A 56 -5.52 -14.33 10.42
N PHE A 57 -4.92 -15.30 11.12
CA PHE A 57 -3.81 -15.07 12.03
C PHE A 57 -2.60 -14.48 11.29
N GLU A 58 -2.15 -15.11 10.20
CA GLU A 58 -1.00 -14.64 9.43
C GLU A 58 -1.23 -13.25 8.80
N LEU A 59 -2.45 -13.00 8.29
CA LEU A 59 -2.80 -11.69 7.74
C LEU A 59 -2.83 -10.61 8.82
N ASN A 60 -3.39 -10.91 10.00
CA ASN A 60 -3.38 -9.95 11.11
C ASN A 60 -1.94 -9.62 11.54
N HIS A 61 -1.08 -10.63 11.68
CA HIS A 61 0.34 -10.43 11.98
C HIS A 61 1.05 -9.59 10.91
N SER A 62 0.72 -9.79 9.63
CA SER A 62 1.27 -8.98 8.53
C SER A 62 0.84 -7.51 8.63
N SER A 63 -0.42 -7.24 8.96
CA SER A 63 -0.90 -5.86 9.19
C SER A 63 -0.20 -5.21 10.40
N LEU A 64 -0.01 -5.94 11.49
CA LEU A 64 0.74 -5.46 12.66
C LEU A 64 2.19 -5.15 12.31
N ALA A 65 2.87 -6.01 11.54
CA ALA A 65 4.23 -5.77 11.10
C ALA A 65 4.36 -4.52 10.23
N LEU A 66 3.37 -4.23 9.37
CA LEU A 66 3.31 -2.99 8.60
C LEU A 66 3.16 -1.75 9.50
N ASN A 67 2.38 -1.85 10.57
CA ASN A 67 2.26 -0.76 11.55
C ASN A 67 3.58 -0.53 12.31
N GLU A 68 4.34 -1.58 12.63
CA GLU A 68 5.68 -1.40 13.18
C GLU A 68 6.64 -0.77 12.18
N LEU A 69 6.61 -1.20 10.90
CA LEU A 69 7.38 -0.56 9.83
C LEU A 69 7.03 0.93 9.71
N LEU A 70 5.74 1.30 9.77
CA LEU A 70 5.28 2.68 9.71
C LEU A 70 5.95 3.54 10.80
N LYS A 71 6.04 3.04 12.05
CA LYS A 71 6.74 3.75 13.14
C LYS A 71 8.22 4.01 12.83
N HIS A 72 8.88 3.10 12.11
CA HIS A 72 10.27 3.29 11.67
C HIS A 72 10.36 4.33 10.54
N ILE A 73 9.41 4.31 9.59
CA ILE A 73 9.33 5.30 8.52
C ILE A 73 9.04 6.70 9.08
N GLU A 74 8.14 6.85 10.05
CA GLU A 74 7.88 8.13 10.74
C GLU A 74 9.12 8.68 11.45
N LYS A 75 9.94 7.80 12.05
CA LYS A 75 11.23 8.20 12.64
C LYS A 75 12.20 8.65 11.56
N ALA A 76 12.30 7.93 10.45
CA ALA A 76 13.13 8.30 9.31
C ALA A 76 12.70 9.65 8.73
N GLN A 77 11.39 9.89 8.60
CA GLN A 77 10.81 11.17 8.21
C GLN A 77 11.25 12.29 9.14
N LYS A 78 11.16 12.11 10.46
CA LYS A 78 11.59 13.12 11.45
C LYS A 78 13.08 13.43 11.34
N ILE A 79 13.91 12.42 11.12
CA ILE A 79 15.36 12.59 10.91
C ILE A 79 15.64 13.36 9.63
N CYS A 80 14.91 13.05 8.55
CA CYS A 80 15.11 13.68 7.25
C CYS A 80 14.41 15.04 7.10
N ALA A 81 13.45 15.37 7.96
CA ALA A 81 12.62 16.58 7.84
C ALA A 81 13.43 17.88 7.64
N PRO A 82 14.55 18.12 8.34
CA PRO A 82 15.36 19.32 8.13
C PRO A 82 15.95 19.44 6.71
N TYR A 83 16.12 18.31 6.02
CA TYR A 83 16.68 18.25 4.67
C TYR A 83 15.58 18.24 3.59
N MET A 84 14.33 18.01 3.98
CA MET A 84 13.18 17.96 3.07
C MET A 84 12.44 19.30 2.96
N VAL A 85 12.86 20.36 3.66
CA VAL A 85 12.16 21.67 3.70
C VAL A 85 11.84 22.19 2.28
N THR A 86 12.84 22.23 1.40
CA THR A 86 12.67 22.67 0.01
C THR A 86 11.79 21.72 -0.83
N GLU A 87 11.77 20.43 -0.52
CA GLU A 87 10.93 19.44 -1.20
C GLU A 87 9.47 19.50 -0.73
N MET A 88 9.26 19.77 0.56
CA MET A 88 7.95 19.95 1.19
C MET A 88 7.29 21.24 0.72
N GLU A 89 8.06 22.33 0.55
CA GLU A 89 7.58 23.59 -0.02
C GLU A 89 7.16 23.46 -1.50
N ARG A 90 7.71 22.49 -2.23
CA ARG A 90 7.37 22.21 -3.65
C ARG A 90 6.13 21.32 -3.83
N ASN A 91 5.52 20.80 -2.76
CA ASN A 91 4.48 19.77 -2.88
C ASN A 91 3.22 20.24 -3.63
N LYS A 92 3.01 19.67 -4.82
CA LYS A 92 1.67 19.28 -5.30
C LYS A 92 1.41 17.85 -4.81
N PRO A 93 0.24 17.53 -4.24
CA PRO A 93 -0.12 16.14 -3.95
C PRO A 93 0.00 15.31 -5.22
N VAL A 94 0.68 14.15 -5.14
CA VAL A 94 0.71 13.18 -6.24
C VAL A 94 -0.66 12.53 -6.27
N THR A 95 -1.54 13.08 -7.10
CA THR A 95 -2.82 12.44 -7.41
C THR A 95 -2.52 11.33 -8.42
N VAL A 96 -2.58 10.07 -7.98
CA VAL A 96 -2.57 8.94 -8.90
C VAL A 96 -3.96 8.81 -9.50
N THR A 97 -4.16 9.35 -10.69
CA THR A 97 -5.39 9.12 -11.45
C THR A 97 -5.35 7.70 -12.01
N VAL A 98 -6.04 6.78 -11.36
CA VAL A 98 -6.34 5.47 -11.94
C VAL A 98 -7.53 5.66 -12.88
N THR A 99 -7.26 5.81 -14.18
CA THR A 99 -8.32 5.71 -15.19
C THR A 99 -8.77 4.26 -15.27
N ARG A 100 -10.00 3.98 -14.81
CA ARG A 100 -10.71 2.76 -15.15
C ARG A 100 -10.86 2.76 -16.67
N SER A 101 -10.23 1.82 -17.36
CA SER A 101 -10.52 1.62 -18.77
C SER A 101 -11.93 1.02 -18.84
N ASP A 102 -12.91 1.79 -19.30
CA ASP A 102 -14.34 1.42 -19.37
C ASP A 102 -14.65 0.33 -20.43
N THR A 103 -13.67 -0.47 -20.81
CA THR A 103 -13.86 -1.54 -21.78
C THR A 103 -13.12 -2.79 -21.34
N LEU A 104 -13.87 -3.75 -20.78
CA LEU A 104 -14.21 -4.96 -21.54
C LEU A 104 -15.17 -5.84 -20.74
N ARG A 105 -16.29 -6.17 -21.41
CA ARG A 105 -17.20 -7.26 -21.05
C ARG A 105 -16.48 -8.59 -21.24
N TRP A 106 -16.82 -9.56 -20.42
CA TRP A 106 -16.64 -10.97 -20.76
C TRP A 106 -18.04 -11.54 -20.99
N ASP A 107 -18.31 -11.94 -22.23
CA ASP A 107 -19.36 -12.92 -22.51
C ASP A 107 -18.95 -14.26 -21.89
N GLU A 108 -19.97 -15.06 -21.56
CA GLU A 108 -19.99 -16.26 -20.70
C GLU A 108 -18.79 -17.22 -20.75
#